data_AF-A0AB33VIK2-F1
#
_entry.id   AF-A0AB33VIK2-F1
#
_cell.length_a   1.000
_cell.length_b   1.000
_cell.length_c   1.000
_cell.angle_alpha   90.00
_cell.angle_beta   90.00
_cell.angle_gamma   90.00
#
_symmetry.space_group_name_H-M   'P 1'
#
loop_
_entity.id
_entity.type
_entity.pdbx_description
1 polymer ?
#
loop_
_entity_poly.entity_id
_entity_poly.type
_entity_poly.pdbx_seq_one_letter_code
_entity_poly.pdbx_strand_id
1 'polypeptide(L)'
;MMGLPTAEKVTNKYLYGADKRPDDMLDPSILNHRNGTSENSIPVDAVEYMRSGAGRFVNSANFAWLRKFFDSSISLEPGVYTAKQIFELVGGVATEAGGEKGDAGYVVNQIYLGAGDPDYAERAYIWGTTRFKIAEGAEFVVSADGSREIRNFAIVPDGDENFDFEGGADSAIGNAALQPIIDPSKIGRTVRLVFDGVDAISKTTLTESDFNSDQRNVISVDLVDKAKIGLTALHAIEELKDRLFASGDQSIRFLDSQGRPIIYGTVNSDSMGGTVTPGGADLNQDKYNLGGWFLGGILDLGLDSNLYGYLQNGIAYVAGDGNDKITGTNRNDALYGGDGDDTLLGGVGNDMLAGGNGFDSYIIDAQSGNDVIVDADGLGQIVFGDIPLTGVGRLLAQTSSSILWSEALSSGLEVRYDYSQKTKDLTITVGNESSVTVRNFEDGALGNR
;
A
#
# COMPACT_ATOMS: atom_id res chain seq x y z
N MET A 1 5.82 -26.04 -11.09
CA MET A 1 5.64 -24.78 -11.81
C MET A 1 5.47 -23.71 -10.77
N MET A 2 6.22 -22.62 -10.86
CA MET A 2 5.96 -21.45 -10.02
C MET A 2 4.76 -20.76 -10.66
N GLY A 3 3.60 -20.80 -10.01
CA GLY A 3 2.39 -20.15 -10.53
C GLY A 3 2.54 -18.63 -10.55
N LEU A 4 1.68 -17.95 -11.29
CA LEU A 4 1.60 -16.49 -11.31
C LEU A 4 1.44 -15.90 -9.90
N PRO A 5 1.95 -14.68 -9.65
CA PRO A 5 1.81 -14.03 -8.35
C PRO A 5 0.33 -13.84 -7.99
N THR A 6 0.00 -14.10 -6.71
CA THR A 6 -1.33 -13.78 -6.16
C THR A 6 -1.36 -12.38 -5.57
N ALA A 7 -2.56 -11.84 -5.40
CA ALA A 7 -2.72 -10.52 -4.81
C ALA A 7 -2.22 -10.47 -3.35
N GLU A 8 -2.38 -11.54 -2.56
CA GLU A 8 -1.87 -11.63 -1.18
C GLU A 8 -0.34 -11.51 -1.16
N LYS A 9 0.35 -12.26 -2.03
CA LYS A 9 1.82 -12.24 -2.10
C LYS A 9 2.33 -10.85 -2.52
N VAL A 10 1.74 -10.26 -3.55
CA VAL A 10 2.12 -8.92 -4.03
C VAL A 10 1.85 -7.87 -2.95
N THR A 11 0.68 -7.93 -2.29
CA THR A 11 0.31 -6.99 -1.23
C THR A 11 1.23 -7.12 -0.01
N ASN A 12 1.61 -8.34 0.39
CA ASN A 12 2.54 -8.54 1.49
C ASN A 12 3.95 -8.04 1.17
N LYS A 13 4.45 -8.26 -0.06
CA LYS A 13 5.72 -7.66 -0.52
C LYS A 13 5.63 -6.14 -0.55
N TYR A 14 4.49 -5.61 -1.00
CA TYR A 14 4.23 -4.17 -1.08
C TYR A 14 4.15 -3.51 0.30
N LEU A 15 3.45 -4.09 1.28
CA LEU A 15 3.28 -3.50 2.63
C LEU A 15 4.42 -3.86 3.59
N TYR A 16 4.93 -5.09 3.56
CA TYR A 16 5.86 -5.60 4.58
C TYR A 16 7.23 -6.08 4.04
N GLY A 17 7.42 -6.15 2.72
CA GLY A 17 8.67 -6.60 2.10
C GLY A 17 8.90 -8.10 2.29
N ALA A 18 7.86 -8.81 2.72
CA ALA A 18 7.86 -10.21 3.09
C ALA A 18 6.75 -10.95 2.34
N ASP A 19 6.81 -12.27 2.30
CA ASP A 19 5.76 -13.08 1.64
C ASP A 19 4.46 -13.13 2.46
N LYS A 20 4.52 -12.72 3.73
CA LYS A 20 3.40 -12.74 4.70
C LYS A 20 3.34 -11.46 5.52
N ARG A 21 2.14 -11.17 6.03
CA ARG A 21 1.93 -10.14 7.04
C ARG A 21 2.70 -10.49 8.33
N PRO A 22 3.36 -9.51 8.99
CA PRO A 22 3.92 -9.69 10.33
C PRO A 22 2.87 -10.13 11.35
N ASP A 23 3.27 -11.00 12.29
CA ASP A 23 2.40 -11.40 13.39
C ASP A 23 2.14 -10.22 14.34
N ASP A 24 3.19 -9.46 14.64
CA ASP A 24 3.12 -8.22 15.41
C ASP A 24 3.00 -7.02 14.48
N MET A 25 1.81 -6.41 14.46
CA MET A 25 1.52 -5.22 13.67
C MET A 25 1.84 -3.91 14.43
N LEU A 26 2.33 -4.00 15.66
CA LEU A 26 2.76 -2.83 16.43
C LEU A 26 4.29 -2.66 16.41
N ASP A 27 5.01 -3.57 15.74
CA ASP A 27 6.45 -3.46 15.55
C ASP A 27 6.78 -2.28 14.60
N PRO A 28 7.47 -1.23 15.10
CA PRO A 28 7.83 -0.07 14.28
C PRO A 28 8.80 -0.43 13.15
N SER A 29 9.44 -1.62 13.16
CA SER A 29 10.27 -2.08 12.05
C SER A 29 9.50 -2.23 10.73
N ILE A 30 8.16 -2.27 10.78
CA ILE A 30 7.31 -2.17 9.59
C ILE A 30 7.57 -0.87 8.82
N LEU A 31 7.87 0.24 9.52
CA LEU A 31 8.16 1.56 8.94
C LEU A 31 9.57 1.66 8.34
N ASN A 32 10.48 0.76 8.72
CA ASN A 32 11.87 0.77 8.28
C ASN A 32 11.98 0.38 6.81
N HIS A 33 11.72 1.36 5.93
CA HIS A 33 11.84 1.21 4.50
C HIS A 33 13.19 1.77 4.00
N ARG A 34 13.79 1.05 3.04
CA ARG A 34 14.92 1.44 2.15
C ARG A 34 16.37 1.26 2.62
N ASN A 35 16.65 0.60 3.75
CA ASN A 35 18.04 0.32 4.16
C ASN A 35 18.53 -1.13 3.90
N GLY A 36 17.69 -2.00 3.31
CA GLY A 36 18.03 -3.41 3.09
C GLY A 36 18.00 -3.84 1.63
N THR A 37 19.05 -4.52 1.17
CA THR A 37 19.21 -5.19 -0.13
C THR A 37 18.32 -6.43 -0.31
N SER A 38 17.17 -6.52 0.36
CA SER A 38 16.29 -7.68 0.20
C SER A 38 15.63 -7.65 -1.18
N GLU A 39 15.56 -8.82 -1.82
CA GLU A 39 14.85 -9.04 -3.08
C GLU A 39 13.36 -8.74 -2.91
N ASN A 40 12.97 -7.47 -3.03
CA ASN A 40 11.56 -7.08 -3.13
C ASN A 40 11.06 -7.30 -4.57
N SER A 41 11.34 -8.50 -5.07
CA SER A 41 10.98 -8.95 -6.40
C SER A 41 10.23 -10.26 -6.33
N ILE A 42 9.33 -10.47 -7.29
CA ILE A 42 8.64 -11.73 -7.50
C ILE A 42 9.01 -12.23 -8.90
N PRO A 43 9.63 -13.42 -9.03
CA PRO A 43 9.84 -14.02 -10.33
C PRO A 43 8.50 -14.44 -10.94
N VAL A 44 8.37 -14.25 -12.24
CA VAL A 44 7.15 -14.50 -13.02
C VAL A 44 7.53 -15.37 -14.21
N ASP A 45 6.94 -16.55 -14.32
CA ASP A 45 7.10 -17.40 -15.50
C ASP A 45 6.45 -16.71 -16.70
N ALA A 46 7.27 -16.22 -17.64
CA ALA A 46 6.80 -15.49 -18.82
C ALA A 46 5.93 -16.37 -19.74
N VAL A 47 6.19 -17.68 -19.80
CA VAL A 47 5.39 -18.61 -20.61
C VAL A 47 4.00 -18.78 -20.00
N GLU A 48 3.91 -18.98 -18.69
CA GLU A 48 2.63 -19.05 -17.98
C GLU A 48 1.87 -17.72 -18.05
N TYR A 49 2.58 -16.59 -17.93
CA TYR A 49 2.00 -15.25 -18.05
C TYR A 49 1.36 -15.00 -19.42
N MET A 50 2.05 -15.36 -20.51
CA MET A 50 1.51 -15.22 -21.86
C MET A 50 0.36 -16.21 -22.13
N ARG A 51 0.42 -17.42 -21.55
CA ARG A 51 -0.55 -18.49 -21.84
C ARG A 51 -1.86 -18.34 -21.07
N SER A 52 -1.77 -18.09 -19.77
CA SER A 52 -2.92 -18.08 -18.85
C SER A 52 -3.02 -16.82 -18.01
N GLY A 53 -1.95 -16.02 -17.93
CA GLY A 53 -1.93 -14.76 -17.20
C GLY A 53 -2.45 -13.58 -18.01
N ALA A 54 -1.93 -12.39 -17.69
CA ALA A 54 -2.39 -11.14 -18.26
C ALA A 54 -1.93 -10.91 -19.72
N GLY A 55 -0.90 -11.63 -20.16
CA GLY A 55 -0.41 -11.57 -21.54
C GLY A 55 -1.33 -12.21 -22.57
N ARG A 56 -2.31 -13.04 -22.15
CA ARG A 56 -3.21 -13.78 -23.06
C ARG A 56 -4.11 -12.92 -23.95
N PHE A 57 -4.28 -11.64 -23.60
CA PHE A 57 -5.15 -10.71 -24.34
C PHE A 57 -4.43 -9.98 -25.46
N VAL A 58 -3.14 -10.25 -25.66
CA VAL A 58 -2.34 -9.61 -26.70
C VAL A 58 -2.03 -10.63 -27.80
N ASN A 59 -2.40 -10.27 -29.03
CA ASN A 59 -2.11 -11.03 -30.24
C ASN A 59 -1.48 -10.13 -31.31
N SER A 60 -1.18 -10.68 -32.50
CA SER A 60 -0.45 -9.95 -33.54
C SER A 60 -1.21 -8.72 -34.06
N ALA A 61 -2.54 -8.75 -34.06
CA ALA A 61 -3.35 -7.68 -34.60
C ALA A 61 -3.51 -6.47 -33.66
N ASN A 62 -3.06 -6.57 -32.40
CA ASN A 62 -2.90 -5.42 -31.50
C ASN A 62 -1.82 -4.44 -31.98
N PHE A 63 -0.78 -4.95 -32.64
CA PHE A 63 0.32 -4.12 -33.16
C PHE A 63 -0.10 -3.48 -34.49
N ALA A 64 -0.54 -2.23 -34.46
CA ALA A 64 -1.09 -1.53 -35.62
C ALA A 64 -0.16 -1.53 -36.85
N TRP A 65 1.15 -1.54 -36.65
CA TRP A 65 2.13 -1.59 -37.73
C TRP A 65 2.23 -2.97 -38.40
N LEU A 66 1.90 -4.07 -37.71
CA LEU A 66 1.80 -5.40 -38.33
C LEU A 66 0.66 -5.46 -39.36
N ARG A 67 -0.43 -4.71 -39.13
CA ARG A 67 -1.50 -4.56 -40.12
C ARG A 67 -0.99 -3.97 -41.43
N LYS A 68 -0.13 -2.96 -41.33
CA LYS A 68 0.52 -2.35 -42.49
C LYS A 68 1.53 -3.30 -43.12
N PHE A 69 2.26 -4.09 -42.32
CA PHE A 69 3.13 -5.11 -42.87
C PHE A 69 2.36 -6.16 -43.68
N PHE A 70 1.16 -6.59 -43.30
CA PHE A 70 0.36 -7.53 -44.11
C PHE A 70 -0.47 -6.86 -45.21
N ASP A 71 -0.54 -5.53 -45.26
CA ASP A 71 -1.26 -4.81 -46.31
C ASP A 71 -0.48 -4.84 -47.64
N SER A 72 -0.95 -5.66 -48.58
CA SER A 72 -0.35 -5.81 -49.91
C SER A 72 -0.35 -4.52 -50.75
N SER A 73 -1.13 -3.50 -50.39
CA SER A 73 -1.09 -2.19 -51.06
C SER A 73 0.16 -1.37 -50.73
N ILE A 74 0.86 -1.70 -49.64
CA ILE A 74 2.12 -1.06 -49.26
C ILE A 74 3.27 -1.75 -49.97
N SER A 75 4.01 -1.02 -50.82
CA SER A 75 5.14 -1.59 -51.57
C SER A 75 6.33 -1.87 -50.64
N LEU A 76 6.76 -3.13 -50.59
CA LEU A 76 7.97 -3.58 -49.89
C LEU A 76 8.77 -4.45 -50.86
N GLU A 77 10.08 -4.20 -50.96
CA GLU A 77 10.97 -5.02 -51.80
C GLU A 77 11.08 -6.44 -51.25
N PRO A 78 11.17 -7.48 -52.11
CA PRO A 78 11.40 -8.84 -51.66
C PRO A 78 12.68 -8.96 -50.81
N GLY A 79 12.59 -9.66 -49.68
CA GLY A 79 13.70 -9.76 -48.75
C GLY A 79 13.30 -10.25 -47.36
N VAL A 80 14.31 -10.33 -46.48
CA VAL A 80 14.14 -10.65 -45.05
C VAL A 80 14.56 -9.43 -44.25
N TYR A 81 13.68 -9.01 -43.35
CA TYR A 81 13.83 -7.81 -42.55
C TYR A 81 13.70 -8.13 -41.06
N THR A 82 14.35 -7.34 -40.23
CA THR A 82 14.13 -7.31 -38.78
C THR A 82 12.85 -6.54 -38.44
N ALA A 83 12.30 -6.76 -37.23
CA ALA A 83 11.16 -6.00 -36.72
C ALA A 83 11.40 -4.48 -36.78
N LYS A 84 12.60 -4.02 -36.39
CA LYS A 84 12.99 -2.61 -36.43
C LYS A 84 12.93 -2.04 -37.86
N GLN A 85 13.49 -2.76 -38.84
CA GLN A 85 13.47 -2.31 -40.25
C GLN A 85 12.06 -2.21 -40.79
N ILE A 86 11.21 -3.21 -40.56
CA ILE A 86 9.80 -3.13 -40.99
C ILE A 86 9.09 -1.98 -40.28
N PHE A 87 9.28 -1.81 -38.97
CA PHE A 87 8.67 -0.71 -38.24
C PHE A 87 9.09 0.67 -38.80
N GLU A 88 10.36 0.83 -39.19
CA GLU A 88 10.83 2.05 -39.85
C GLU A 88 10.21 2.28 -41.24
N LEU A 89 9.96 1.19 -41.99
CA LEU A 89 9.36 1.21 -43.34
C LEU A 89 7.85 1.46 -43.32
N VAL A 90 7.11 0.84 -42.40
CA VAL A 90 5.63 0.84 -42.39
C VAL A 90 5.01 1.41 -41.11
N GLY A 91 5.73 1.40 -39.99
CA GLY A 91 5.21 1.77 -38.67
C GLY A 91 5.01 3.28 -38.44
N GLY A 92 5.72 4.13 -39.18
CA GLY A 92 5.68 5.59 -38.97
C GLY A 92 4.31 6.23 -39.20
N VAL A 93 3.72 6.78 -38.14
CA VAL A 93 2.89 7.98 -38.21
C VAL A 93 3.65 9.05 -37.43
N ALA A 94 3.95 10.19 -38.06
CA ALA A 94 4.46 11.34 -37.34
C ALA A 94 3.38 11.85 -36.39
N THR A 95 3.68 11.92 -35.10
CA THR A 95 2.82 12.59 -34.12
C THR A 95 2.99 14.09 -34.34
N GLU A 96 2.21 14.62 -35.28
CA GLU A 96 2.32 16.01 -35.77
C GLU A 96 3.70 16.36 -36.37
N ALA A 97 3.79 17.51 -37.02
CA ALA A 97 4.99 17.94 -37.74
C ALA A 97 6.15 18.24 -36.76
N GLY A 98 6.91 17.20 -36.40
CA GLY A 98 8.09 17.29 -35.53
C GLY A 98 8.07 16.44 -34.26
N GLY A 99 7.03 15.61 -34.03
CA GLY A 99 6.99 14.70 -32.88
C GLY A 99 7.75 13.39 -33.10
N GLU A 100 8.07 12.71 -31.98
CA GLU A 100 8.73 11.40 -31.98
C GLU A 100 7.89 10.38 -32.77
N LYS A 101 8.56 9.53 -33.57
CA LYS A 101 7.90 8.37 -34.17
C LYS A 101 7.33 7.52 -33.04
N GLY A 102 6.10 7.02 -33.20
CA GLY A 102 5.51 6.07 -32.25
C GLY A 102 6.41 4.86 -32.01
N ASP A 103 6.18 4.14 -30.91
CA ASP A 103 6.95 2.95 -30.53
C ASP A 103 6.37 1.68 -31.21
N ALA A 104 7.22 0.68 -31.47
CA ALA A 104 6.86 -0.61 -32.06
C ALA A 104 6.16 -1.55 -31.08
N GLY A 105 6.24 -1.29 -29.77
CA GLY A 105 5.56 -2.05 -28.74
C GLY A 105 4.06 -1.74 -28.63
N TYR A 106 3.36 -2.53 -27.80
CA TYR A 106 1.95 -2.38 -27.50
C TYR A 106 1.73 -2.40 -25.99
N VAL A 107 0.93 -1.48 -25.47
CA VAL A 107 0.55 -1.45 -24.05
C VAL A 107 -0.87 -1.93 -23.92
N VAL A 108 -1.08 -2.89 -23.04
CA VAL A 108 -2.41 -3.38 -22.69
C VAL A 108 -2.84 -2.76 -21.35
N ASN A 109 -4.13 -2.47 -21.20
CA ASN A 109 -4.72 -2.11 -19.92
C ASN A 109 -5.66 -3.25 -19.47
N GLN A 110 -5.30 -3.90 -18.36
CA GLN A 110 -5.97 -5.09 -17.86
C GLN A 110 -7.35 -4.80 -17.26
N ILE A 111 -7.63 -3.55 -16.87
CA ILE A 111 -8.91 -3.14 -16.27
C ILE A 111 -10.07 -3.37 -17.24
N TYR A 112 -9.84 -3.22 -18.55
CA TYR A 112 -10.90 -3.33 -19.57
C TYR A 112 -11.05 -4.72 -20.17
N LEU A 113 -10.27 -5.71 -19.74
CA LEU A 113 -10.14 -6.99 -20.42
C LEU A 113 -10.55 -8.13 -19.50
N GLY A 114 -11.41 -9.02 -20.03
CA GLY A 114 -11.81 -10.24 -19.33
C GLY A 114 -12.47 -9.99 -17.97
N ALA A 115 -13.31 -8.96 -17.83
CA ALA A 115 -14.00 -8.62 -16.58
C ALA A 115 -14.90 -9.73 -16.02
N GLY A 116 -15.27 -10.71 -16.85
CA GLY A 116 -15.99 -11.92 -16.42
C GLY A 116 -15.09 -13.12 -16.12
N ASP A 117 -13.78 -13.00 -16.27
CA ASP A 117 -12.85 -14.10 -16.04
C ASP A 117 -12.61 -14.27 -14.53
N PRO A 118 -12.46 -15.51 -14.02
CA PRO A 118 -12.27 -15.77 -12.59
C PRO A 118 -11.02 -15.10 -11.99
N ASP A 119 -9.99 -14.85 -12.80
CA ASP A 119 -8.72 -14.22 -12.40
C ASP A 119 -8.71 -12.70 -12.58
N TYR A 120 -9.83 -12.10 -13.00
CA TYR A 120 -9.89 -10.68 -13.34
C TYR A 120 -9.41 -9.76 -12.21
N ALA A 121 -9.90 -9.97 -10.98
CA ALA A 121 -9.57 -9.10 -9.86
C ALA A 121 -8.07 -9.08 -9.55
N GLU A 122 -7.44 -10.26 -9.50
CA GLU A 122 -5.99 -10.39 -9.32
C GLU A 122 -5.24 -9.75 -10.48
N ARG A 123 -5.69 -10.00 -11.71
CA ARG A 123 -5.02 -9.48 -12.89
C ARG A 123 -5.05 -7.95 -12.94
N ALA A 124 -6.23 -7.36 -12.74
CA ALA A 124 -6.43 -5.92 -12.78
C ALA A 124 -5.64 -5.23 -11.65
N TYR A 125 -5.62 -5.84 -10.45
CA TYR A 125 -4.88 -5.34 -9.30
C TYR A 125 -3.37 -5.37 -9.52
N ILE A 126 -2.80 -6.52 -9.90
CA ILE A 126 -1.35 -6.71 -9.95
C ILE A 126 -0.72 -5.99 -11.16
N TRP A 127 -1.36 -6.10 -12.33
CA TRP A 127 -0.69 -5.77 -13.58
C TRP A 127 -1.06 -4.43 -14.17
N GLY A 128 -2.21 -3.83 -13.80
CA GLY A 128 -2.67 -2.54 -14.29
C GLY A 128 -2.51 -2.39 -15.82
N THR A 129 -1.40 -1.79 -16.24
CA THR A 129 -0.93 -1.77 -17.63
C THR A 129 0.35 -2.58 -17.81
N THR A 130 0.46 -3.34 -18.91
CA THR A 130 1.70 -4.08 -19.24
C THR A 130 2.12 -3.82 -20.67
N ARG A 131 3.43 -3.69 -20.90
CA ARG A 131 4.01 -3.48 -22.24
C ARG A 131 4.47 -4.79 -22.88
N PHE A 132 4.27 -4.91 -24.19
CA PHE A 132 4.67 -6.05 -25.00
C PHE A 132 5.42 -5.61 -26.26
N LYS A 133 6.29 -6.49 -26.75
CA LYS A 133 7.00 -6.36 -28.02
C LYS A 133 6.99 -7.66 -28.81
N ILE A 134 7.40 -7.56 -30.07
CA ILE A 134 7.72 -8.74 -30.87
C ILE A 134 9.09 -9.27 -30.42
N ALA A 135 9.18 -10.59 -30.22
CA ALA A 135 10.39 -11.25 -29.75
C ALA A 135 11.60 -10.95 -30.64
N GLU A 136 12.77 -10.88 -30.02
CA GLU A 136 14.02 -10.75 -30.77
C GLU A 136 14.26 -11.99 -31.66
N GLY A 137 14.81 -11.74 -32.84
CA GLY A 137 15.03 -12.75 -33.87
C GLY A 137 13.84 -13.05 -34.77
N ALA A 138 12.70 -12.33 -34.62
CA ALA A 138 11.61 -12.40 -35.60
C ALA A 138 12.06 -11.89 -36.98
N GLU A 139 11.80 -12.69 -38.01
CA GLU A 139 12.21 -12.42 -39.40
C GLU A 139 10.98 -12.13 -40.26
N PHE A 140 10.90 -10.91 -40.77
CA PHE A 140 9.82 -10.46 -41.63
C PHE A 140 10.18 -10.74 -43.09
N VAL A 141 9.45 -11.65 -43.73
CA VAL A 141 9.76 -12.13 -45.06
C VAL A 141 8.75 -11.56 -46.05
N VAL A 142 9.28 -10.93 -47.10
CA VAL A 142 8.51 -10.51 -48.27
C VAL A 142 8.98 -11.35 -49.45
N SER A 143 8.10 -12.22 -49.95
CA SER A 143 8.38 -13.08 -51.09
C SER A 143 8.34 -12.32 -52.40
N ALA A 144 8.96 -12.87 -53.45
CA ALA A 144 8.97 -12.26 -54.78
C ALA A 144 7.57 -12.13 -55.42
N ASP A 145 6.61 -12.95 -54.99
CA ASP A 145 5.21 -12.88 -55.40
C ASP A 145 4.38 -11.88 -54.57
N GLY A 146 5.01 -11.19 -53.62
CA GLY A 146 4.37 -10.23 -52.72
C GLY A 146 3.76 -10.84 -51.45
N SER A 147 3.74 -12.17 -51.32
CA SER A 147 3.27 -12.84 -50.09
C SER A 147 4.17 -12.53 -48.90
N ARG A 148 3.59 -12.50 -47.70
CA ARG A 148 4.28 -12.07 -46.48
C ARG A 148 4.07 -13.04 -45.33
N GLU A 149 5.13 -13.26 -44.57
CA GLU A 149 5.12 -14.06 -43.35
C GLU A 149 6.13 -13.50 -42.35
N ILE A 150 5.97 -13.85 -41.07
CA ILE A 150 6.95 -13.55 -40.03
C ILE A 150 7.40 -14.87 -39.43
N ARG A 151 8.67 -15.23 -39.62
CA ARG A 151 9.26 -16.43 -39.01
C ARG A 151 9.80 -16.12 -37.62
N ASN A 152 9.93 -17.13 -36.77
CA ASN A 152 10.36 -16.99 -35.38
C ASN A 152 9.54 -15.94 -34.60
N PHE A 153 8.26 -15.80 -34.95
CA PHE A 153 7.34 -14.85 -34.36
C PHE A 153 6.91 -15.31 -32.97
N ALA A 154 7.00 -14.40 -32.01
CA ALA A 154 6.38 -14.50 -30.70
C ALA A 154 6.12 -13.08 -30.17
N ILE A 155 5.14 -12.95 -29.29
CA ILE A 155 4.90 -11.73 -28.51
C ILE A 155 5.42 -11.99 -27.10
N VAL A 156 6.18 -11.05 -26.56
CA VAL A 156 6.82 -11.18 -25.25
C VAL A 156 6.62 -9.91 -24.42
N PRO A 157 6.64 -10.00 -23.08
CA PRO A 157 6.72 -8.82 -22.23
C PRO A 157 7.93 -7.94 -22.61
N ASP A 158 7.75 -6.63 -22.58
CA ASP A 158 8.79 -5.66 -22.92
C ASP A 158 9.51 -5.14 -21.67
N GLY A 159 10.18 -6.05 -20.97
CA GLY A 159 10.87 -5.79 -19.71
C GLY A 159 10.08 -6.26 -18.49
N ASP A 160 10.70 -6.08 -17.32
CA ASP A 160 10.10 -6.37 -16.02
C ASP A 160 9.02 -5.33 -15.68
N GLU A 161 8.05 -5.73 -14.85
CA GLU A 161 6.98 -4.87 -14.37
C GLU A 161 7.17 -4.52 -12.89
N ASN A 162 6.29 -3.68 -12.35
CA ASN A 162 6.27 -3.33 -10.93
C ASN A 162 4.84 -3.20 -10.39
N PHE A 163 4.74 -3.21 -9.07
CA PHE A 163 3.54 -2.86 -8.33
C PHE A 163 3.88 -1.82 -7.25
N ASP A 164 3.29 -0.64 -7.36
CA ASP A 164 3.51 0.50 -6.45
C ASP A 164 2.31 1.46 -6.34
N PHE A 165 1.13 1.05 -6.84
CA PHE A 165 -0.04 1.92 -7.01
C PHE A 165 0.20 3.16 -7.90
N GLU A 166 1.29 3.20 -8.67
CA GLU A 166 1.49 4.17 -9.75
C GLU A 166 1.20 3.49 -11.10
N GLY A 167 0.76 4.25 -12.11
CA GLY A 167 0.45 3.67 -13.42
C GLY A 167 -0.12 4.67 -14.42
N GLY A 168 -0.59 4.16 -15.56
CA GLY A 168 -1.19 4.97 -16.61
C GLY A 168 -2.48 5.69 -16.18
N ALA A 169 -2.94 6.66 -16.98
CA ALA A 169 -4.07 7.54 -16.63
C ALA A 169 -5.34 6.80 -16.17
N ASP A 170 -5.64 5.64 -16.76
CA ASP A 170 -6.83 4.85 -16.43
C ASP A 170 -6.66 4.03 -15.13
N SER A 171 -5.45 3.52 -14.83
CA SER A 171 -5.19 2.78 -13.58
C SER A 171 -5.00 3.72 -12.40
N ALA A 172 -4.52 4.95 -12.62
CA ALA A 172 -4.36 5.97 -11.59
C ALA A 172 -5.67 6.26 -10.82
N ILE A 173 -6.83 6.13 -11.47
CA ILE A 173 -8.14 6.36 -10.85
C ILE A 173 -8.51 5.22 -9.91
N GLY A 174 -8.35 3.97 -10.36
CA GLY A 174 -8.59 2.79 -9.52
C GLY A 174 -7.63 2.77 -8.32
N ASN A 175 -6.36 3.12 -8.57
CA ASN A 175 -5.34 3.23 -7.53
C ASN A 175 -5.70 4.31 -6.50
N ALA A 176 -6.23 5.47 -6.92
CA ALA A 176 -6.60 6.55 -6.01
C ALA A 176 -7.70 6.17 -5.01
N ALA A 177 -8.59 5.26 -5.35
CA ALA A 177 -9.62 4.77 -4.43
C ALA A 177 -9.20 3.53 -3.64
N LEU A 178 -8.39 2.66 -4.25
CA LEU A 178 -7.96 1.41 -3.63
C LEU A 178 -6.80 1.61 -2.65
N GLN A 179 -5.86 2.51 -2.95
CA GLN A 179 -4.69 2.75 -2.09
C GLN A 179 -5.08 3.22 -0.67
N PRO A 180 -6.04 4.15 -0.45
CA PRO A 180 -6.48 4.50 0.90
C PRO A 180 -7.04 3.34 1.73
N ILE A 181 -7.38 2.22 1.10
CA ILE A 181 -7.95 1.04 1.76
C ILE A 181 -6.90 -0.04 1.96
N ILE A 182 -6.08 -0.31 0.94
CA ILE A 182 -5.00 -1.31 1.00
C ILE A 182 -3.81 -0.80 1.81
N ASP A 183 -3.55 0.50 1.76
CA ASP A 183 -2.39 1.16 2.35
C ASP A 183 -2.77 2.56 2.86
N PRO A 184 -3.64 2.64 3.88
CA PRO A 184 -4.16 3.90 4.39
C PRO A 184 -3.04 4.82 4.87
N SER A 185 -1.97 4.27 5.45
CA SER A 185 -0.85 5.04 6.02
C SER A 185 0.30 5.27 5.04
N LYS A 186 0.25 4.72 3.82
CA LYS A 186 1.32 4.80 2.80
C LYS A 186 2.67 4.20 3.25
N ILE A 187 2.60 3.03 3.89
CA ILE A 187 3.78 2.20 4.25
C ILE A 187 4.23 1.29 3.08
N GLY A 188 3.61 1.46 1.91
CA GLY A 188 3.93 0.69 0.73
C GLY A 188 5.32 0.95 0.14
N ARG A 189 5.83 -0.06 -0.57
CA ARG A 189 7.08 0.01 -1.35
C ARG A 189 6.90 -0.64 -2.73
N THR A 190 7.67 -0.22 -3.72
CA THR A 190 7.62 -0.83 -5.06
C THR A 190 8.08 -2.28 -5.05
N VAL A 191 7.24 -3.18 -5.57
CA VAL A 191 7.56 -4.60 -5.81
C VAL A 191 7.94 -4.78 -7.27
N ARG A 192 9.10 -5.38 -7.56
CA ARG A 192 9.47 -5.73 -8.94
C ARG A 192 8.86 -7.07 -9.34
N LEU A 193 8.29 -7.16 -10.53
CA LEU A 193 7.76 -8.38 -11.13
C LEU A 193 8.70 -8.78 -12.27
N VAL A 194 9.58 -9.74 -12.01
CA VAL A 194 10.70 -10.07 -12.90
C VAL A 194 10.31 -11.23 -13.81
N PHE A 195 10.32 -11.02 -15.13
CA PHE A 195 9.93 -12.06 -16.07
C PHE A 195 11.08 -13.02 -16.35
N ASP A 196 10.91 -14.26 -15.88
CA ASP A 196 11.83 -15.36 -16.15
C ASP A 196 11.36 -16.19 -17.36
N GLY A 197 12.32 -16.72 -18.12
CA GLY A 197 12.02 -17.63 -19.22
C GLY A 197 11.37 -16.98 -20.44
N VAL A 198 11.56 -15.67 -20.68
CA VAL A 198 11.05 -14.96 -21.86
C VAL A 198 11.47 -15.66 -23.17
N ASP A 199 12.71 -16.12 -23.26
CA ASP A 199 13.22 -16.85 -24.43
C ASP A 199 12.60 -18.24 -24.63
N ALA A 200 11.92 -18.78 -23.60
CA ALA A 200 11.22 -20.06 -23.67
C ALA A 200 9.81 -19.93 -24.26
N ILE A 201 9.32 -18.71 -24.51
CA ILE A 201 8.05 -18.48 -25.19
C ILE A 201 8.16 -19.04 -26.62
N SER A 202 7.21 -19.92 -26.96
CA SER A 202 7.24 -20.67 -28.21
C SER A 202 7.14 -19.75 -29.42
N LYS A 203 8.09 -19.89 -30.36
CA LYS A 203 8.15 -19.10 -31.60
C LYS A 203 7.52 -19.88 -32.75
N THR A 204 6.69 -19.22 -33.55
CA THR A 204 5.98 -19.82 -34.69
C THR A 204 6.19 -19.00 -35.96
N THR A 205 5.67 -19.47 -37.10
CA THR A 205 5.53 -18.62 -38.29
C THR A 205 4.15 -18.01 -38.28
N LEU A 206 4.07 -16.68 -38.32
CA LEU A 206 2.83 -15.94 -38.50
C LEU A 206 2.61 -15.67 -39.99
N THR A 207 1.59 -16.29 -40.57
CA THR A 207 1.17 -16.03 -41.95
C THR A 207 0.14 -14.91 -42.02
N GLU A 208 -0.13 -14.40 -43.23
CA GLU A 208 -1.24 -13.46 -43.46
C GLU A 208 -2.61 -14.05 -43.04
N SER A 209 -2.81 -15.36 -43.24
CA SER A 209 -4.03 -16.04 -42.80
C SER A 209 -4.16 -16.04 -41.28
N ASP A 210 -3.06 -16.30 -40.56
CA ASP A 210 -3.04 -16.27 -39.09
C ASP A 210 -3.32 -14.85 -38.58
N PHE A 211 -2.66 -13.85 -39.17
CA PHE A 211 -2.88 -12.44 -38.82
C PHE A 211 -4.34 -12.00 -39.05
N ASN A 212 -4.94 -12.38 -40.17
CA ASN A 212 -6.35 -12.12 -40.46
C ASN A 212 -7.28 -12.83 -39.46
N SER A 213 -6.88 -13.98 -38.92
CA SER A 213 -7.59 -14.65 -37.83
C SER A 213 -7.48 -13.87 -36.52
N ASP A 214 -6.28 -13.44 -36.16
CA ASP A 214 -6.03 -12.62 -34.98
C ASP A 214 -6.86 -11.33 -35.01
N GLN A 215 -6.97 -10.67 -36.16
CA GLN A 215 -7.80 -9.47 -36.33
C GLN A 215 -9.27 -9.66 -35.95
N ARG A 216 -9.84 -10.85 -36.19
CA ARG A 216 -11.23 -11.15 -35.80
C ARG A 216 -11.38 -11.42 -34.31
N ASN A 217 -10.27 -11.72 -33.63
CA ASN A 217 -10.23 -12.11 -32.22
C ASN A 217 -9.64 -11.01 -31.32
N VAL A 218 -9.17 -9.87 -31.87
CA VAL A 218 -8.72 -8.72 -31.08
C VAL A 218 -9.88 -8.18 -30.27
N ILE A 219 -9.67 -8.05 -28.95
CA ILE A 219 -10.57 -7.31 -28.09
C ILE A 219 -10.27 -5.83 -28.26
N SER A 220 -11.15 -5.11 -28.96
CA SER A 220 -11.06 -3.65 -29.09
C SER A 220 -11.63 -2.98 -27.84
N VAL A 221 -10.75 -2.40 -27.01
CA VAL A 221 -11.13 -1.67 -25.79
C VAL A 221 -12.04 -0.47 -26.10
N ASP A 222 -11.95 0.11 -27.30
CA ASP A 222 -12.81 1.23 -27.73
C ASP A 222 -14.28 0.83 -27.96
N LEU A 223 -14.55 -0.46 -28.17
CA LEU A 223 -15.90 -1.00 -28.35
C LEU A 223 -16.49 -1.55 -27.06
N VAL A 224 -15.73 -1.49 -25.96
CA VAL A 224 -16.17 -1.96 -24.65
C VAL A 224 -17.07 -0.91 -24.00
N ASP A 225 -18.19 -1.35 -23.46
CA ASP A 225 -19.02 -0.52 -22.58
C ASP A 225 -18.29 -0.29 -21.25
N LYS A 226 -17.53 0.81 -21.18
CA LYS A 226 -16.72 1.19 -20.03
C LYS A 226 -17.55 1.36 -18.75
N ALA A 227 -18.82 1.75 -18.87
CA ALA A 227 -19.71 1.88 -17.71
C ALA A 227 -20.06 0.50 -17.14
N LYS A 228 -20.40 -0.46 -18.01
CA LYS A 228 -20.68 -1.84 -17.60
C LYS A 228 -19.44 -2.53 -17.00
N ILE A 229 -18.28 -2.37 -17.64
CA ILE A 229 -17.02 -2.90 -17.09
C ILE A 229 -16.68 -2.26 -15.77
N GLY A 230 -16.86 -0.94 -15.62
CA GLY A 230 -16.60 -0.23 -14.37
C GLY A 230 -17.34 -0.84 -13.17
N LEU A 231 -18.60 -1.22 -13.33
CA LEU A 231 -19.37 -1.85 -12.25
C LEU A 231 -18.90 -3.27 -11.92
N THR A 232 -18.63 -4.09 -12.94
CA THR A 232 -18.07 -5.44 -12.73
C THR A 232 -16.68 -5.38 -12.10
N ALA A 233 -15.86 -4.42 -12.53
CA ALA A 233 -14.54 -4.18 -11.99
C ALA A 233 -14.60 -3.79 -10.52
N LEU A 234 -15.51 -2.89 -10.17
CA LEU A 234 -15.72 -2.46 -8.80
C LEU A 234 -16.09 -3.61 -7.88
N HIS A 235 -17.06 -4.45 -8.28
CA HIS A 235 -17.43 -5.62 -7.48
C HIS A 235 -16.26 -6.60 -7.29
N ALA A 236 -15.49 -6.84 -8.36
CA ALA A 236 -14.34 -7.73 -8.29
C ALA A 236 -13.23 -7.19 -7.37
N ILE A 237 -13.02 -5.87 -7.36
CA ILE A 237 -12.07 -5.19 -6.47
C ILE A 237 -12.57 -5.20 -5.03
N GLU A 238 -13.86 -4.98 -4.79
CA GLU A 238 -14.48 -5.05 -3.46
C GLU A 238 -14.31 -6.46 -2.86
N GLU A 239 -14.59 -7.51 -3.64
CA GLU A 239 -14.36 -8.90 -3.22
C GLU A 239 -12.87 -9.18 -2.95
N LEU A 240 -11.97 -8.66 -3.78
CA LEU A 240 -10.53 -8.83 -3.58
C LEU A 240 -10.07 -8.18 -2.26
N LYS A 241 -10.48 -6.94 -2.01
CA LYS A 241 -10.23 -6.22 -0.76
C LYS A 241 -10.69 -7.05 0.43
N ASP A 242 -11.92 -7.54 0.43
CA ASP A 242 -12.46 -8.33 1.53
C ASP A 242 -11.69 -9.65 1.73
N ARG A 243 -11.25 -10.30 0.64
CA ARG A 243 -10.34 -11.45 0.73
C ARG A 243 -9.00 -11.08 1.34
N LEU A 244 -8.37 -9.98 0.91
CA LEU A 244 -7.10 -9.53 1.48
C LEU A 244 -7.23 -9.21 2.98
N PHE A 245 -8.40 -8.72 3.42
CA PHE A 245 -8.65 -8.41 4.82
C PHE A 245 -8.95 -9.66 5.67
N ALA A 246 -9.66 -10.65 5.12
CA ALA A 246 -10.20 -11.78 5.88
C ALA A 246 -9.51 -13.14 5.65
N SER A 247 -8.69 -13.29 4.60
CA SER A 247 -7.97 -14.52 4.25
C SER A 247 -6.96 -14.93 5.32
N GLY A 248 -6.32 -16.10 5.17
CA GLY A 248 -5.35 -16.61 6.14
C GLY A 248 -4.14 -15.70 6.39
N ASP A 249 -3.70 -14.93 5.39
CA ASP A 249 -2.58 -13.99 5.54
C ASP A 249 -3.03 -12.61 6.04
N GLN A 250 -4.32 -12.26 5.86
CA GLN A 250 -4.92 -11.01 6.32
C GLN A 250 -4.12 -9.76 5.92
N SER A 251 -3.55 -9.73 4.70
CA SER A 251 -2.53 -8.76 4.25
C SER A 251 -2.82 -7.30 4.61
N ILE A 252 -4.09 -6.88 4.59
CA ILE A 252 -4.49 -5.48 4.83
C ILE A 252 -5.23 -5.29 6.17
N ARG A 253 -5.17 -6.27 7.07
CA ARG A 253 -5.85 -6.20 8.38
C ARG A 253 -5.01 -5.40 9.36
N PHE A 254 -5.08 -4.08 9.26
CA PHE A 254 -4.44 -3.13 10.16
C PHE A 254 -5.21 -2.99 11.47
N LEU A 255 -5.26 -4.08 12.25
CA LEU A 255 -5.90 -4.12 13.55
C LEU A 255 -4.95 -4.70 14.58
N ASP A 256 -4.91 -4.09 15.76
CA ASP A 256 -4.17 -4.62 16.89
C ASP A 256 -4.94 -5.76 17.59
N SER A 257 -4.38 -6.31 18.67
CA SER A 257 -5.01 -7.41 19.43
C SER A 257 -6.33 -7.05 20.10
N GLN A 258 -6.62 -5.76 20.29
CA GLN A 258 -7.88 -5.25 20.84
C GLN A 258 -8.88 -4.87 19.73
N GLY A 259 -8.49 -5.04 18.46
CA GLY A 259 -9.31 -4.68 17.32
C GLY A 259 -9.36 -3.18 17.07
N ARG A 260 -8.34 -2.41 17.47
CA ARG A 260 -8.18 -1.00 17.12
C ARG A 260 -7.52 -0.87 15.76
N PRO A 261 -8.02 -0.01 14.85
CA PRO A 261 -7.30 0.35 13.64
C PRO A 261 -5.92 0.89 13.95
N ILE A 262 -4.93 0.46 13.17
CA ILE A 262 -3.54 0.91 13.31
C ILE A 262 -3.27 2.04 12.31
N ILE A 263 -2.84 3.20 12.81
CA ILE A 263 -2.30 4.30 12.02
C ILE A 263 -0.79 4.28 12.18
N TYR A 264 -0.10 4.24 11.05
CA TYR A 264 1.36 4.22 11.01
C TYR A 264 1.87 5.62 10.63
N GLY A 265 2.91 6.06 11.33
CA GLY A 265 3.72 7.23 11.00
C GLY A 265 4.69 6.93 9.87
N THR A 266 5.81 7.65 9.90
CA THR A 266 6.97 7.53 9.02
C THR A 266 8.23 7.42 9.88
N VAL A 267 9.39 7.25 9.25
CA VAL A 267 10.69 7.28 9.96
C VAL A 267 11.17 8.70 10.31
N ASN A 268 10.37 9.73 10.02
CA ASN A 268 10.68 11.12 10.33
C ASN A 268 9.65 11.65 11.32
N SER A 269 9.92 12.82 11.89
CA SER A 269 8.96 13.52 12.75
C SER A 269 7.60 13.73 12.08
N ASP A 270 6.56 13.23 12.74
CA ASP A 270 5.17 13.23 12.36
C ASP A 270 4.30 13.95 13.39
N SER A 271 3.15 14.43 12.94
CA SER A 271 2.09 14.96 13.80
C SER A 271 0.83 14.17 13.52
N MET A 272 0.57 13.18 14.36
CA MET A 272 -0.55 12.24 14.20
C MET A 272 -1.66 12.52 15.20
N GLY A 273 -2.90 12.28 14.77
CA GLY A 273 -4.04 12.26 15.68
C GLY A 273 -5.38 12.20 14.97
N GLY A 274 -6.40 11.82 15.72
CA GLY A 274 -7.73 11.55 15.16
C GLY A 274 -7.72 10.38 14.18
N THR A 275 -8.59 10.42 13.18
CA THR A 275 -8.83 9.29 12.27
C THR A 275 -8.13 9.43 10.92
N VAL A 276 -7.37 10.51 10.71
CA VAL A 276 -6.69 10.80 9.45
C VAL A 276 -5.27 10.28 9.51
N THR A 277 -4.91 9.41 8.58
CA THR A 277 -3.56 8.87 8.48
C THR A 277 -2.58 9.88 7.85
N PRO A 278 -1.26 9.73 8.07
CA PRO A 278 -0.25 10.50 7.33
C PRO A 278 -0.37 10.37 5.80
N GLY A 279 -0.92 9.24 5.32
CA GLY A 279 -1.23 9.02 3.91
C GLY A 279 -2.38 9.87 3.35
N GLY A 280 -3.16 10.52 4.23
CA GLY A 280 -4.33 11.35 3.91
C GLY A 280 -5.65 10.59 3.90
N ALA A 281 -5.67 9.31 4.27
CA ALA A 281 -6.90 8.53 4.37
C ALA A 281 -7.62 8.83 5.69
N ASP A 282 -8.91 9.12 5.64
CA ASP A 282 -9.73 9.29 6.84
C ASP A 282 -10.47 7.99 7.16
N LEU A 283 -10.03 7.30 8.22
CA LEU A 283 -10.61 6.04 8.66
C LEU A 283 -12.06 6.18 9.14
N ASN A 284 -12.54 7.41 9.41
CA ASN A 284 -13.92 7.71 9.79
C ASN A 284 -14.86 7.84 8.58
N GLN A 285 -14.46 7.31 7.44
CA GLN A 285 -15.30 7.14 6.26
C GLN A 285 -15.73 5.68 6.16
N ASP A 286 -17.03 5.44 6.03
CA ASP A 286 -17.60 4.11 5.78
C ASP A 286 -17.44 3.70 4.31
N LYS A 287 -17.30 4.68 3.40
CA LYS A 287 -17.05 4.49 1.97
C LYS A 287 -16.01 5.47 1.43
N TYR A 288 -15.13 5.00 0.55
CA TYR A 288 -14.18 5.83 -0.18
C TYR A 288 -14.65 6.05 -1.62
N ASN A 289 -15.12 7.26 -1.92
CA ASN A 289 -15.74 7.59 -3.20
C ASN A 289 -14.73 7.61 -4.35
N LEU A 290 -15.04 6.89 -5.43
CA LEU A 290 -14.24 6.81 -6.67
C LEU A 290 -14.33 8.06 -7.56
N GLY A 291 -15.12 9.05 -7.17
CA GLY A 291 -15.43 10.21 -7.99
C GLY A 291 -16.25 9.84 -9.24
N GLY A 292 -17.17 10.71 -9.64
CA GLY A 292 -18.15 10.41 -10.70
C GLY A 292 -17.58 10.15 -12.11
N TRP A 293 -16.27 10.17 -12.36
CA TRP A 293 -15.70 10.06 -13.71
C TRP A 293 -15.88 8.69 -14.37
N PHE A 294 -15.92 7.59 -13.60
CA PHE A 294 -16.15 6.24 -14.18
C PHE A 294 -17.52 6.12 -14.87
N LEU A 295 -18.49 6.98 -14.51
CA LEU A 295 -19.88 6.94 -14.98
C LEU A 295 -20.46 8.34 -15.34
N GLY A 296 -19.62 9.33 -15.66
CA GLY A 296 -20.09 10.64 -16.15
C GLY A 296 -20.78 11.54 -15.11
N GLY A 297 -20.41 11.45 -13.84
CA GLY A 297 -20.81 12.37 -12.77
C GLY A 297 -22.13 12.04 -12.08
N ILE A 298 -22.76 10.91 -12.42
CA ILE A 298 -24.16 10.62 -12.05
C ILE A 298 -24.28 9.60 -10.90
N LEU A 299 -23.19 8.91 -10.52
CA LEU A 299 -23.22 7.86 -9.50
C LEU A 299 -22.06 8.03 -8.50
N ASP A 300 -22.42 8.08 -7.22
CA ASP A 300 -21.49 7.98 -6.11
C ASP A 300 -21.23 6.49 -5.83
N LEU A 301 -20.12 5.99 -6.36
CA LEU A 301 -19.64 4.63 -6.10
C LEU A 301 -18.44 4.73 -5.17
N GLY A 302 -18.49 4.02 -4.05
CA GLY A 302 -17.39 3.95 -3.11
C GLY A 302 -17.09 2.51 -2.71
N LEU A 303 -15.82 2.25 -2.42
CA LEU A 303 -15.38 1.00 -1.82
C LEU A 303 -15.64 1.06 -0.31
N ASP A 304 -16.14 -0.01 0.29
CA ASP A 304 -16.47 -0.01 1.72
C ASP A 304 -15.20 -0.12 2.57
N SER A 305 -15.11 0.69 3.62
CA SER A 305 -14.02 0.62 4.59
C SER A 305 -14.09 -0.67 5.43
N ASN A 306 -13.01 -1.44 5.47
CA ASN A 306 -12.92 -2.58 6.40
C ASN A 306 -12.58 -2.16 7.85
N LEU A 307 -12.22 -0.89 8.07
CA LEU A 307 -11.73 -0.40 9.37
C LEU A 307 -12.74 0.51 10.10
N TYR A 308 -13.67 1.16 9.39
CA TYR A 308 -14.64 2.11 9.97
C TYR A 308 -15.39 1.50 11.18
N GLY A 309 -15.89 0.28 11.02
CA GLY A 309 -16.59 -0.45 12.06
C GLY A 309 -15.72 -0.96 13.22
N TYR A 310 -14.44 -0.61 13.27
CA TYR A 310 -13.53 -0.91 14.38
C TYR A 310 -13.14 0.35 15.18
N LEU A 311 -13.44 1.54 14.66
CA LEU A 311 -13.11 2.80 15.33
C LEU A 311 -13.75 2.94 16.72
N GLN A 312 -14.84 2.22 17.02
CA GLN A 312 -15.38 2.24 18.38
C GLN A 312 -14.42 1.68 19.45
N ASN A 313 -13.41 0.91 19.04
CA ASN A 313 -12.42 0.32 19.94
C ASN A 313 -11.28 1.29 20.29
N GLY A 314 -11.21 2.45 19.64
CA GLY A 314 -10.04 3.35 19.66
C GLY A 314 -9.11 3.11 18.48
N ILE A 315 -7.95 3.74 18.50
CA ILE A 315 -6.89 3.71 17.48
C ILE A 315 -5.56 3.33 18.13
N ALA A 316 -4.78 2.53 17.43
CA ALA A 316 -3.38 2.32 17.75
C ALA A 316 -2.52 3.18 16.81
N TYR A 317 -1.77 4.14 17.34
CA TYR A 317 -0.82 4.94 16.58
C TYR A 317 0.57 4.34 16.77
N VAL A 318 1.24 4.04 15.68
CA VAL A 318 2.61 3.51 15.66
C VAL A 318 3.48 4.49 14.89
N ALA A 319 4.26 5.27 15.63
CA ALA A 319 5.26 6.19 15.11
C ALA A 319 6.59 5.47 14.82
N GLY A 320 7.61 6.23 14.40
CA GLY A 320 8.88 5.70 13.90
C GLY A 320 10.10 6.18 14.67
N ASP A 321 11.15 6.54 13.93
CA ASP A 321 12.43 6.99 14.50
C ASP A 321 12.50 8.53 14.69
N GLY A 322 11.39 9.21 14.44
CA GLY A 322 11.28 10.66 14.47
C GLY A 322 10.86 11.19 15.84
N ASN A 323 11.09 12.48 16.08
CA ASN A 323 10.46 13.14 17.22
C ASN A 323 9.00 13.42 16.88
N ASP A 324 8.09 12.61 17.41
CA ASP A 324 6.71 12.52 16.97
C ASP A 324 5.76 13.20 17.96
N LYS A 325 4.69 13.79 17.43
CA LYS A 325 3.58 14.31 18.24
C LYS A 325 2.34 13.49 17.96
N ILE A 326 1.85 12.79 18.98
CA ILE A 326 0.68 11.93 18.86
C ILE A 326 -0.40 12.42 19.81
N THR A 327 -1.58 12.67 19.27
CA THR A 327 -2.78 12.98 20.05
C THR A 327 -3.86 11.94 19.74
N GLY A 328 -4.28 11.20 20.76
CA GLY A 328 -5.35 10.23 20.62
C GLY A 328 -6.72 10.88 20.42
N THR A 329 -7.74 10.06 20.55
CA THR A 329 -9.14 10.35 20.28
C THR A 329 -9.88 10.54 21.60
N ASN A 330 -11.20 10.32 21.58
CA ASN A 330 -12.02 10.29 22.79
C ASN A 330 -12.37 8.86 23.22
N ARG A 331 -11.52 7.90 22.86
CA ARG A 331 -11.66 6.45 23.11
C ARG A 331 -10.35 5.91 23.67
N ASN A 332 -10.38 4.66 24.09
CA ASN A 332 -9.21 3.96 24.64
C ASN A 332 -8.20 3.63 23.53
N ASP A 333 -7.17 4.46 23.40
CA ASP A 333 -6.19 4.38 22.34
C ASP A 333 -4.89 3.73 22.82
N ALA A 334 -4.01 3.42 21.87
CA ALA A 334 -2.62 3.08 22.16
C ALA A 334 -1.71 3.92 21.30
N LEU A 335 -0.78 4.60 21.93
CA LEU A 335 0.16 5.49 21.28
C LEU A 335 1.55 4.89 21.52
N TYR A 336 2.23 4.52 20.43
CA TYR A 336 3.61 4.03 20.42
C TYR A 336 4.45 5.09 19.72
N GLY A 337 5.32 5.79 20.45
CA GLY A 337 6.21 6.85 19.98
C GLY A 337 7.38 6.29 19.16
N GLY A 338 8.06 5.26 19.67
CA GLY A 338 9.17 4.64 18.95
C GLY A 338 10.52 5.17 19.43
N ASP A 339 11.40 5.51 18.50
CA ASP A 339 12.68 6.15 18.82
C ASP A 339 12.54 7.66 18.56
N GLY A 340 13.07 8.50 19.44
CA GLY A 340 12.99 9.95 19.28
C GLY A 340 12.52 10.64 20.56
N ASP A 341 12.49 11.97 20.56
CA ASP A 341 11.88 12.71 21.67
C ASP A 341 10.39 12.95 21.36
N ASP A 342 9.53 12.07 21.86
CA ASP A 342 8.11 12.08 21.49
C ASP A 342 7.24 12.90 22.43
N THR A 343 6.06 13.30 21.95
CA THR A 343 5.02 13.95 22.74
C THR A 343 3.71 13.21 22.59
N LEU A 344 3.28 12.53 23.66
CA LEU A 344 2.10 11.68 23.67
C LEU A 344 0.99 12.27 24.53
N LEU A 345 -0.18 12.49 23.93
CA LEU A 345 -1.42 12.90 24.61
C LEU A 345 -2.51 11.88 24.29
N GLY A 346 -2.93 11.07 25.27
CA GLY A 346 -3.97 10.04 25.09
C GLY A 346 -5.32 10.60 24.64
N GLY A 347 -5.70 11.77 25.19
CA GLY A 347 -6.99 12.39 24.91
C GLY A 347 -7.99 12.02 25.98
N VAL A 348 -9.20 11.59 25.62
CA VAL A 348 -10.18 11.09 26.61
C VAL A 348 -10.23 9.58 26.48
N GLY A 349 -10.13 8.85 27.58
CA GLY A 349 -10.17 7.39 27.52
C GLY A 349 -9.47 6.76 28.70
N ASN A 350 -9.12 5.49 28.57
CA ASN A 350 -8.05 4.90 29.35
C ASN A 350 -7.02 4.43 28.32
N ASP A 351 -5.95 5.19 28.15
CA ASP A 351 -5.04 5.03 27.02
C ASP A 351 -3.77 4.29 27.44
N MET A 352 -3.12 3.65 26.47
CA MET A 352 -1.76 3.12 26.63
C MET A 352 -0.80 4.07 25.92
N LEU A 353 0.15 4.63 26.66
CA LEU A 353 1.16 5.55 26.14
C LEU A 353 2.52 4.88 26.29
N ALA A 354 3.15 4.55 25.17
CA ALA A 354 4.50 4.02 25.13
C ALA A 354 5.38 4.98 24.34
N GLY A 355 6.23 5.75 25.02
CA GLY A 355 7.17 6.68 24.40
C GLY A 355 8.21 5.91 23.60
N GLY A 356 9.08 5.20 24.31
CA GLY A 356 10.02 4.27 23.68
C GLY A 356 11.43 4.67 24.09
N ASN A 357 12.32 4.94 23.14
CA ASN A 357 13.66 5.45 23.44
C ASN A 357 13.72 6.95 23.15
N GLY A 358 14.33 7.71 24.05
CA GLY A 358 14.50 9.15 23.89
C GLY A 358 13.84 9.95 25.02
N PHE A 359 13.87 11.28 24.93
CA PHE A 359 13.28 12.12 25.97
C PHE A 359 11.81 12.37 25.68
N ASP A 360 10.95 11.47 26.17
CA ASP A 360 9.52 11.52 25.89
C ASP A 360 8.73 12.44 26.82
N SER A 361 7.65 13.03 26.32
CA SER A 361 6.74 13.90 27.05
C SER A 361 5.33 13.34 27.05
N TYR A 362 4.89 12.87 28.22
CA TYR A 362 3.54 12.34 28.41
C TYR A 362 2.63 13.42 28.97
N ILE A 363 1.69 13.90 28.15
CA ILE A 363 0.76 14.96 28.52
C ILE A 363 -0.50 14.37 29.10
N ILE A 364 -0.85 14.83 30.30
CA ILE A 364 -2.06 14.47 31.03
C ILE A 364 -2.86 15.74 31.28
N ASP A 365 -4.17 15.67 31.12
CA ASP A 365 -5.09 16.74 31.47
C ASP A 365 -6.25 16.24 32.34
N ALA A 366 -7.19 17.14 32.64
CA ALA A 366 -8.33 16.83 33.50
C ALA A 366 -9.35 15.85 32.88
N GLN A 367 -9.19 15.48 31.61
CA GLN A 367 -10.08 14.61 30.84
C GLN A 367 -9.40 13.30 30.39
N SER A 368 -8.09 13.14 30.65
CA SER A 368 -7.29 11.95 30.33
C SER A 368 -7.82 10.61 30.82
N GLY A 369 -8.67 10.58 31.85
CA GLY A 369 -9.15 9.32 32.42
C GLY A 369 -8.03 8.56 33.14
N ASN A 370 -7.91 7.25 32.95
CA ASN A 370 -6.92 6.41 33.65
C ASN A 370 -5.93 5.77 32.68
N ASP A 371 -4.86 6.50 32.40
CA ASP A 371 -3.86 6.10 31.41
C ASP A 371 -2.78 5.19 32.01
N VAL A 372 -2.08 4.49 31.13
CA VAL A 372 -0.93 3.66 31.46
C VAL A 372 0.26 4.12 30.64
N ILE A 373 1.38 4.42 31.31
CA ILE A 373 2.65 4.73 30.66
C ILE A 373 3.57 3.51 30.75
N VAL A 374 4.17 3.17 29.61
CA VAL A 374 5.28 2.21 29.50
C VAL A 374 6.42 2.88 28.79
N ASP A 375 7.52 3.12 29.50
CA ASP A 375 8.69 3.78 28.93
C ASP A 375 9.88 2.81 28.92
N ALA A 376 10.62 2.74 27.81
CA ALA A 376 11.64 1.70 27.63
C ALA A 376 12.96 2.05 28.31
N ASP A 377 13.33 3.33 28.38
CA ASP A 377 14.60 3.80 28.93
C ASP A 377 14.45 4.68 30.19
N GLY A 378 13.21 5.05 30.53
CA GLY A 378 12.86 5.86 31.69
C GLY A 378 13.24 7.34 31.56
N LEU A 379 13.67 7.79 30.38
CA LEU A 379 14.01 9.18 30.10
C LEU A 379 12.76 9.93 29.67
N GLY A 380 12.66 11.21 30.02
CA GLY A 380 11.51 12.04 29.67
C GLY A 380 10.87 12.71 30.87
N GLN A 381 9.59 13.04 30.70
CA GLN A 381 8.80 13.79 31.66
C GLN A 381 7.31 13.49 31.56
N ILE A 382 6.61 13.65 32.68
CA ILE A 382 5.15 13.70 32.71
C ILE A 382 4.73 15.15 32.89
N VAL A 383 3.80 15.62 32.06
CA VAL A 383 3.36 17.02 32.05
C VAL A 383 1.86 17.07 32.32
N PHE A 384 1.45 17.83 33.33
CA PHE A 384 0.04 18.13 33.56
C PHE A 384 -0.33 19.51 33.01
N GLY A 385 -1.12 19.55 31.94
CA GLY A 385 -1.31 20.77 31.14
C GLY A 385 0.02 21.24 30.55
N ASP A 386 0.56 22.36 31.06
CA ASP A 386 1.87 22.90 30.68
C ASP A 386 2.91 22.81 31.82
N ILE A 387 2.62 22.05 32.87
CA ILE A 387 3.45 21.97 34.09
C ILE A 387 4.11 20.59 34.18
N PRO A 388 5.44 20.48 33.98
CA PRO A 388 6.18 19.25 34.24
C PRO A 388 6.05 18.85 35.70
N LEU A 389 5.73 17.59 35.93
CA LEU A 389 5.67 16.97 37.25
C LEU A 389 7.08 16.56 37.67
N THR A 390 7.45 16.87 38.91
CA THR A 390 8.81 16.58 39.41
C THR A 390 8.87 15.33 40.29
N GLY A 391 7.71 14.85 40.77
CA GLY A 391 7.65 13.84 41.81
C GLY A 391 8.08 14.36 43.18
N VAL A 392 8.78 15.49 43.30
CA VAL A 392 9.35 15.93 44.56
C VAL A 392 8.27 16.54 45.45
N GLY A 393 7.93 15.84 46.54
CA GLY A 393 6.79 16.19 47.37
C GLY A 393 6.90 15.87 48.86
N ARG A 394 5.79 16.09 49.56
CA ARG A 394 5.62 15.76 50.98
C ARG A 394 5.16 14.32 51.13
N LEU A 395 5.92 13.51 51.87
CA LEU A 395 5.50 12.16 52.26
C LEU A 395 4.20 12.20 53.06
N LEU A 396 3.22 11.40 52.65
CA LEU A 396 1.90 11.28 53.30
C LEU A 396 1.80 9.97 54.08
N ALA A 397 2.25 8.86 53.52
CA ALA A 397 2.28 7.55 54.18
C ALA A 397 3.35 6.63 53.58
N GLN A 398 3.89 5.73 54.39
CA GLN A 398 4.80 4.68 53.93
C GLN A 398 4.50 3.38 54.68
N THR A 399 4.31 2.30 53.92
CA THR A 399 4.09 0.95 54.44
C THR A 399 5.14 -0.01 53.87
N SER A 400 5.07 -1.29 54.21
CA SER A 400 5.90 -2.32 53.56
C SER A 400 5.49 -2.60 52.11
N SER A 401 4.31 -2.14 51.67
CA SER A 401 3.76 -2.42 50.35
C SER A 401 3.65 -1.18 49.45
N SER A 402 3.60 0.02 50.02
CA SER A 402 3.39 1.25 49.26
C SER A 402 4.08 2.47 49.87
N ILE A 403 4.33 3.48 49.03
CA ILE A 403 4.78 4.81 49.42
C ILE A 403 3.82 5.82 48.80
N LEU A 404 3.26 6.72 49.60
CA LEU A 404 2.31 7.74 49.18
C LEU A 404 2.86 9.12 49.52
N TRP A 405 2.94 10.01 48.55
CA TRP A 405 3.36 11.40 48.74
C TRP A 405 2.56 12.36 47.84
N SER A 406 2.71 13.68 48.08
CA SER A 406 2.08 14.70 47.23
C SER A 406 2.97 15.89 46.88
N GLU A 407 2.82 16.38 45.66
CA GLU A 407 3.42 17.60 45.13
C GLU A 407 2.32 18.67 44.99
N ALA A 408 2.66 19.93 45.32
CA ALA A 408 1.77 21.06 45.10
C ALA A 408 2.26 21.84 43.88
N LEU A 409 1.44 21.92 42.84
CA LEU A 409 1.76 22.66 41.63
C LEU A 409 1.62 24.17 41.84
N SER A 410 2.28 24.96 41.00
CA SER A 410 2.17 26.43 41.01
C SER A 410 0.74 26.93 40.78
N SER A 411 -0.11 26.12 40.15
CA SER A 411 -1.54 26.35 39.97
C SER A 411 -2.38 26.17 41.26
N GLY A 412 -1.79 25.61 42.31
CA GLY A 412 -2.47 25.26 43.56
C GLY A 412 -3.12 23.87 43.58
N LEU A 413 -3.01 23.11 42.48
CA LEU A 413 -3.46 21.72 42.43
C LEU A 413 -2.51 20.81 43.21
N GLU A 414 -3.08 19.82 43.90
CA GLU A 414 -2.32 18.75 44.56
C GLU A 414 -2.25 17.54 43.62
N VAL A 415 -1.03 17.05 43.40
CA VAL A 415 -0.74 15.80 42.70
C VAL A 415 -0.36 14.75 43.72
N ARG A 416 -0.98 13.57 43.65
CA ARG A 416 -0.68 12.43 44.54
C ARG A 416 0.03 11.34 43.79
N TYR A 417 1.03 10.76 44.43
CA TYR A 417 1.87 9.70 43.90
C TYR A 417 1.75 8.49 44.81
N ASP A 418 1.21 7.38 44.29
CA ASP A 418 1.07 6.11 45.00
C ASP A 418 1.96 5.06 44.33
N TYR A 419 3.11 4.77 44.96
CA TYR A 419 4.07 3.79 44.47
C TYR A 419 3.85 2.43 45.13
N SER A 420 3.60 1.42 44.32
CA SER A 420 3.49 0.02 44.73
C SER A 420 4.87 -0.63 44.78
N GLN A 421 5.36 -0.95 45.98
CA GLN A 421 6.64 -1.63 46.14
C GLN A 421 6.64 -3.07 45.59
N LYS A 422 5.46 -3.66 45.43
CA LYS A 422 5.26 -5.03 44.93
C LYS A 422 5.26 -5.10 43.41
N THR A 423 4.47 -4.25 42.75
CA THR A 423 4.34 -4.26 41.28
C THR A 423 5.33 -3.34 40.60
N LYS A 424 5.95 -2.43 41.36
CA LYS A 424 6.80 -1.34 40.85
C LYS A 424 6.02 -0.32 40.02
N ASP A 425 4.70 -0.33 40.07
CA ASP A 425 3.90 0.70 39.41
C ASP A 425 3.83 1.97 40.26
N LEU A 426 3.89 3.13 39.60
CA LEU A 426 3.64 4.44 40.19
C LEU A 426 2.33 5.00 39.62
N THR A 427 1.31 5.14 40.45
CA THR A 427 0.07 5.81 40.06
C THR A 427 0.11 7.28 40.48
N ILE A 428 -0.01 8.17 39.50
CA ILE A 428 -0.02 9.62 39.68
C ILE A 428 -1.46 10.09 39.46
N THR A 429 -2.04 10.75 40.46
CA THR A 429 -3.41 11.27 40.40
C THR A 429 -3.38 12.79 40.52
N VAL A 430 -4.01 13.47 39.57
CA VAL A 430 -4.14 14.94 39.59
C VAL A 430 -5.59 15.31 39.89
N GLY A 431 -5.82 15.97 41.01
CA GLY A 431 -7.20 16.27 41.47
C GLY A 431 -7.96 15.00 41.90
N ASN A 432 -9.19 14.82 41.42
CA ASN A 432 -10.10 13.74 41.83
C ASN A 432 -10.51 12.79 40.69
N GLU A 433 -10.09 13.01 39.44
CA GLU A 433 -10.71 12.36 38.27
C GLU A 433 -9.69 11.71 37.31
N SER A 434 -8.55 12.36 37.03
CA SER A 434 -7.52 11.81 36.13
C SER A 434 -6.39 11.12 36.88
N SER A 435 -5.96 9.96 36.38
CA SER A 435 -4.77 9.29 36.85
C SER A 435 -3.94 8.73 35.69
N VAL A 436 -2.63 8.60 35.93
CA VAL A 436 -1.76 7.80 35.06
C VAL A 436 -1.02 6.79 35.91
N THR A 437 -0.79 5.60 35.35
CA THR A 437 0.03 4.58 35.99
C THR A 437 1.28 4.33 35.16
N VAL A 438 2.43 4.72 35.68
CA VAL A 438 3.74 4.38 35.11
C VAL A 438 4.09 2.96 35.52
N ARG A 439 4.26 2.06 34.55
CA ARG A 439 4.62 0.66 34.79
C ARG A 439 6.10 0.52 35.06
N ASN A 440 6.45 -0.39 35.98
CA ASN A 440 7.84 -0.72 36.31
C ASN A 440 8.70 0.51 36.65
N PHE A 441 8.13 1.50 37.33
CA PHE A 441 8.78 2.73 37.73
C PHE A 441 10.06 2.48 38.56
N GLU A 442 11.13 3.15 38.12
CA GLU A 442 12.39 3.29 38.84
C GLU A 442 12.56 4.73 39.35
N ASP A 443 13.25 4.90 40.48
CA ASP A 443 13.48 6.23 41.06
C ASP A 443 14.25 7.14 40.08
N GLY A 444 13.69 8.31 39.79
CA GLY A 444 14.21 9.25 38.80
C GLY A 444 13.65 9.08 37.38
N ALA A 445 12.90 8.00 37.09
CA ALA A 445 12.29 7.79 35.79
C ALA A 445 11.29 8.89 35.45
N LEU A 446 11.28 9.34 34.19
CA LEU A 446 10.43 10.40 33.68
C LEU A 446 10.52 11.69 34.52
N GLY A 447 11.71 11.98 35.06
CA GLY A 447 11.96 13.14 35.90
C GLY A 447 11.33 13.11 37.30
N ASN A 448 10.70 12.01 37.69
CA ASN A 448 10.01 11.87 38.97
C ASN A 448 10.91 11.22 40.04
N ARG A 449 11.01 11.83 41.22
CA ARG A 449 11.87 11.39 42.35
C ARG A 449 11.15 11.36 43.69
#